data_AF-A0A941ZF00-F1
#
_entry.id   AF-A0A941ZF00-F1
#
_cell.length_a   1.000
_cell.length_b   1.000
_cell.length_c   1.000
_cell.angle_alpha   90.00
_cell.angle_beta   90.00
_cell.angle_gamma   90.00
#
_symmetry.space_group_name_H-M   'P 1'
#
loop_
_entity.id
_entity.type
_entity.pdbx_description
1 polymer ?
#
loop_
_entity_poly.entity_id
_entity_poly.type
_entity_poly.pdbx_seq_one_letter_code
_entity_poly.pdbx_strand_id
1 'polypeptide(L)' 'MSVAHKWLNKIRWDEHGLVPVIAQEAGSGHVLMFAWMNRDALAETAKTGVAVYWSRSRKKLWRKGEESGHVQKVQDIRL' A
#
# COMPACT_ATOMS: atom_id res chain seq x y z
N MET A 1 22.87 7.75 2.63
CA MET A 1 22.35 6.64 1.79
C MET A 1 21.52 5.73 2.68
N SER A 2 20.20 5.97 2.71
CA SER A 2 19.33 5.56 3.82
C SER A 2 19.11 4.05 3.89
N VAL A 3 19.11 3.51 5.10
CA VAL A 3 18.73 2.14 5.52
C VAL A 3 17.25 1.80 5.19
N ALA A 4 16.58 2.68 4.44
CA ALA A 4 15.15 2.61 4.19
C ALA A 4 14.79 1.38 3.33
N HIS A 5 14.09 0.46 3.99
CA HIS A 5 13.28 -0.61 3.42
C HIS A 5 13.95 -1.94 3.03
N LYS A 6 14.98 -2.40 3.77
CA LYS A 6 15.46 -3.79 3.64
C LYS A 6 14.33 -4.82 3.75
N TRP A 7 13.28 -4.54 4.51
CA TRP A 7 12.12 -5.41 4.68
C TRP A 7 11.29 -5.60 3.40
N LEU A 8 11.28 -4.64 2.47
CA LEU A 8 10.59 -4.79 1.17
C LEU A 8 11.19 -5.91 0.30
N ASN A 9 12.44 -6.31 0.58
CA ASN A 9 13.07 -7.47 -0.08
C ASN A 9 12.50 -8.81 0.39
N LYS A 10 11.77 -8.85 1.50
CA LYS A 10 11.10 -10.07 1.99
C LYS A 10 9.78 -10.34 1.28
N ILE A 11 9.26 -9.37 0.53
CA ILE A 11 7.99 -9.47 -0.16
C ILE A 11 8.19 -10.23 -1.47
N ARG A 12 7.30 -11.19 -1.73
CA ARG A 12 7.24 -11.88 -3.01
C ARG A 12 6.45 -11.03 -4.01
N TRP A 13 7.18 -10.25 -4.79
CA TRP A 13 6.63 -9.49 -5.91
C TRP A 13 6.30 -10.42 -7.08
N ASP A 14 5.25 -10.09 -7.83
CA ASP A 14 4.94 -10.74 -9.10
C ASP A 14 5.89 -10.28 -10.23
N GLU A 15 5.71 -10.83 -11.43
CA GLU A 15 6.50 -10.50 -12.62
C GLU A 15 6.37 -9.04 -13.09
N HIS A 16 5.36 -8.32 -12.60
CA HIS A 16 5.14 -6.90 -12.86
C HIS A 16 5.64 -6.01 -11.72
N GLY A 17 6.28 -6.59 -10.70
CA GLY A 17 6.76 -5.86 -9.53
C GLY A 17 5.64 -5.41 -8.59
N LEU A 18 4.51 -6.14 -8.57
CA LEU A 18 3.34 -5.84 -7.76
C LEU A 18 3.11 -6.88 -6.67
N VAL A 19 2.40 -6.48 -5.62
CA VAL A 19 1.92 -7.35 -4.54
C VAL A 19 0.43 -7.08 -4.30
N PRO A 20 -0.40 -8.12 -4.11
CA PRO A 20 -1.77 -7.94 -3.66
C PRO A 20 -1.79 -7.46 -2.20
N VAL A 21 -2.68 -6.51 -1.90
CA VAL A 21 -2.87 -5.99 -0.53
C VAL A 21 -4.34 -5.97 -0.16
N ILE A 22 -4.64 -6.26 1.11
CA ILE A 22 -5.96 -6.16 1.70
C ILE A 22 -5.94 -5.02 2.72
N ALA A 23 -6.81 -4.03 2.53
CA ALA A 23 -7.08 -3.04 3.54
C ALA A 23 -8.20 -3.57 4.46
N GLN A 24 -7.92 -3.61 5.74
CA GLN A 24 -8.84 -4.07 6.78
C GLN A 24 -9.06 -2.92 7.77
N GLU A 25 -10.31 -2.75 8.22
CA GLU A 25 -10.63 -1.80 9.27
C GLU A 25 -10.07 -2.32 10.61
N ALA A 26 -9.36 -1.44 11.33
CA ALA A 26 -8.51 -1.85 12.45
C ALA A 26 -9.28 -2.34 13.68
N GLY A 27 -10.50 -1.83 13.93
CA GLY A 27 -11.31 -2.22 15.10
C GLY A 27 -12.16 -3.46 14.86
N SER A 28 -13.00 -3.42 13.82
CA SER A 28 -13.97 -4.47 13.45
C SER A 28 -13.33 -5.65 12.72
N GLY A 29 -12.17 -5.46 12.09
CA GLY A 29 -11.58 -6.49 11.23
C GLY A 29 -12.31 -6.66 9.89
N HIS A 30 -13.22 -5.76 9.52
CA HIS A 30 -13.88 -5.84 8.22
C HIS A 30 -12.89 -5.60 7.07
N VAL A 31 -12.90 -6.47 6.07
CA VAL A 31 -12.18 -6.25 4.82
C VAL A 31 -12.84 -5.10 4.07
N LEU A 32 -12.09 -4.02 3.87
CA LEU A 32 -12.57 -2.83 3.18
C LEU A 32 -12.36 -2.91 1.68
N MET A 33 -11.18 -3.39 1.25
CA MET A 33 -10.85 -3.49 -0.16
C MET A 33 -9.62 -4.37 -0.42
N PHE A 34 -9.56 -4.84 -1.66
CA PHE A 34 -8.37 -5.40 -2.29
C PHE A 34 -7.75 -4.37 -3.24
N ALA A 35 -6.42 -4.29 -3.27
CA ALA A 35 -5.68 -3.46 -4.22
C ALA A 35 -4.32 -4.07 -4.55
N TRP A 36 -3.58 -3.37 -5.42
CA TRP A 36 -2.20 -3.67 -5.74
C TRP A 36 -1.29 -2.57 -5.21
N MET A 37 -0.10 -2.95 -4.77
CA MET A 37 1.00 -2.01 -4.50
C MET A 37 2.22 -2.45 -5.31
N ASN A 38 2.95 -1.49 -5.86
CA ASN A 38 4.34 -1.70 -6.27
C ASN A 38 5.27 -1.34 -5.11
N ARG A 39 6.59 -1.50 -5.31
CA ARG A 39 7.59 -1.21 -4.28
C ARG A 39 7.52 0.22 -3.74
N ASP A 40 7.27 1.19 -4.62
CA ASP A 40 7.19 2.61 -4.25
C ASP A 40 5.92 2.94 -3.48
N ALA A 41 4.77 2.40 -3.90
CA ALA A 41 3.49 2.59 -3.20
C ALA A 41 3.55 2.07 -1.76
N LEU A 42 4.13 0.89 -1.56
CA LEU A 42 4.27 0.31 -0.23
C LEU A 42 5.31 1.05 0.63
N ALA A 43 6.43 1.49 0.02
CA ALA A 43 7.42 2.33 0.71
C ALA A 43 6.82 3.68 1.14
N GLU A 44 6.07 4.35 0.26
CA GLU A 44 5.40 5.61 0.57
C GLU A 44 4.32 5.41 1.63
N THR A 45 3.57 4.31 1.58
CA THR A 45 2.58 3.94 2.61
C THR A 45 3.23 3.81 3.98
N ALA A 46 4.32 3.04 4.09
CA ALA A 46 5.05 2.86 5.34
C ALA A 46 5.69 4.16 5.85
N LYS A 47 6.15 5.03 4.93
CA LYS A 47 6.77 6.32 5.28
C LYS A 47 5.74 7.34 5.77
N THR A 48 4.59 7.42 5.12
CA THR A 48 3.60 8.50 5.34
C THR A 48 2.51 8.11 6.34
N GLY A 49 2.30 6.82 6.59
CA GLY A 49 1.18 6.33 7.38
C GLY A 49 -0.17 6.50 6.67
N VAL A 50 -0.18 6.74 5.36
CA VAL A 50 -1.39 6.87 4.54
C VAL A 50 -1.34 5.83 3.42
N ALA A 51 -2.46 5.15 3.16
CA ALA A 51 -2.50 4.13 2.12
C ALA A 51 -2.26 4.74 0.72
N VAL A 52 -1.21 4.26 0.06
CA VAL A 52 -0.87 4.56 -1.33
C VAL A 52 -0.87 3.24 -2.10
N TYR A 53 -1.64 3.19 -3.19
CA TYR A 53 -1.78 2.01 -4.03
C TYR A 53 -1.13 2.24 -5.41
N TRP A 54 -0.97 1.18 -6.18
CA TRP A 54 -0.61 1.23 -7.58
C TRP A 54 -1.84 0.99 -8.46
N SER A 55 -2.22 1.98 -9.27
CA SER A 55 -3.28 1.82 -10.27
C SER A 55 -2.71 1.13 -11.50
N ARG A 56 -3.09 -0.14 -11.73
CA ARG A 56 -2.61 -0.90 -12.90
C ARG A 56 -3.10 -0.32 -14.23
N SER A 57 -4.33 0.21 -14.26
CA SER A 57 -4.91 0.82 -15.47
C SER A 57 -4.32 2.21 -15.75
N ARG A 58 -4.11 3.03 -14.72
CA ARG A 58 -3.54 4.39 -14.86
C ARG A 58 -2.01 4.41 -14.86
N LYS A 59 -1.36 3.27 -14.54
CA LYS A 59 0.09 3.10 -14.41
C LYS A 59 0.75 4.19 -13.54
N LYS A 60 0.13 4.50 -12.41
CA LYS A 60 0.62 5.51 -11.46
C LYS A 60 0.27 5.18 -10.02
N LEU A 61 0.98 5.82 -9.09
CA LEU A 61 0.60 5.86 -7.68
C LEU A 61 -0.77 6.51 -7.52
N TRP A 62 -1.58 5.96 -6.61
CA TRP A 62 -2.89 6.46 -6.26
C TRP A 62 -2.98 6.59 -4.73
N ARG A 63 -3.06 7.81 -4.22
CA ARG A 63 -3.19 8.05 -2.78
C ARG A 63 -4.65 7.91 -2.42
N LYS A 64 -4.98 6.96 -1.54
CA LYS A 64 -6.37 6.66 -1.22
C LYS A 64 -7.03 7.91 -0.64
N GLY A 65 -8.11 8.34 -1.29
CA GLY A 65 -8.84 9.55 -0.88
C GLY A 65 -8.38 10.84 -1.54
N GLU A 66 -7.41 10.82 -2.47
CA GLU A 66 -6.92 12.04 -3.14
C GLU A 66 -8.02 12.81 -3.90
N GLU A 67 -9.02 12.11 -4.45
CA GLU A 67 -10.17 12.73 -5.12
C GLU A 67 -11.38 12.88 -4.17
N SER A 68 -11.59 11.93 -3.27
CA SER A 68 -12.84 11.80 -2.49
C SER A 68 -12.75 12.28 -1.03
N GLY A 69 -11.57 12.62 -0.52
CA GLY A 69 -11.35 12.92 0.91
C GLY A 69 -11.35 11.69 1.85
N HIS A 70 -11.90 10.55 1.43
CA HIS A 70 -11.86 9.28 2.19
C HIS A 70 -10.47 8.64 2.25
N VAL A 71 -9.60 9.20 3.09
CA VAL A 71 -8.23 8.72 3.35
C VAL A 71 -8.24 7.51 4.28
N GLN A 72 -7.33 6.56 4.05
CA GLN A 72 -7.06 5.44 4.95
C GLN A 72 -5.74 5.68 5.68
N LYS A 73 -5.80 5.91 7.00
CA LYS A 73 -4.62 6.00 7.87
C LYS A 73 -4.20 4.60 8.29
N VAL A 74 -2.91 4.31 8.17
CA VAL A 74 -2.32 3.01 8.47
C VAL A 74 -2.05 2.92 9.96
N GLN A 75 -2.60 1.89 10.61
CA GLN A 75 -2.30 1.54 12.01
C GLN A 75 -1.20 0.48 12.11
N ASP A 76 -1.21 -0.50 11.19
CA ASP A 76 -0.25 -1.61 11.16
C ASP A 76 -0.10 -2.12 9.71
N ILE A 77 1.05 -2.74 9.40
CA ILE A 77 1.31 -3.42 8.12
C ILE A 77 1.82 -4.83 8.45
N ARG A 78 1.14 -5.84 7.92
CA ARG A 78 1.44 -7.26 8.16
C ARG A 78 1.81 -7.94 6.84
N LEU A 79 2.82 -8.83 6.89
CA LEU A 79 3.38 -9.56 5.74
C LEU A 79 3.03 -11.05 5.83
#